data_AF-A0A1G9ETA8-F1
#
_entry.id   AF-A0A1G9ETA8-F1
#
_cell.length_a   1.000
_cell.length_b   1.000
_cell.length_c   1.000
_cell.angle_alpha   90.00
_cell.angle_beta   90.00
_cell.angle_gamma   90.00
#
_symmetry.space_group_name_H-M   'P 1'
#
loop_
_entity.id
_entity.type
_entity.pdbx_description
1 polymer ?
#
loop_
_entity_poly.entity_id
_entity_poly.type
_entity_poly.pdbx_seq_one_letter_code
_entity_poly.pdbx_strand_id
1 'polypeptide(L)'
;MTILEEIIEAEKTVSPSIYNKKSILWDRALAERDKTASYSTYHNMLSDNNLLYGTGPRQGKLETIALLKRFGAYLDADLIKKMNFSKVGNPFFIKLGDSQISVPHLFKFGSYSYIEEGLKVAGLHKGKIHCAEIGAGWGAVSSMLIDQNILASYTDIDLFENLKNAAFYLTERFPDLPYSLNDSNNNAFFNFYFPSEIKHVRKNFDLIINEASLAEMDKETVRVYLQWIENHLSENGIFFWQNGRYRGGNPDLTEKMSDYRLSRFKPLLLFPQRGRAGLYHDSAIAIILTKWTNGASSSLPLDKYYDVLVQLADIGITDEVLSIYASIPKDTLSDAQVVFLDSADYLFRNKRIDKLVSFCQRSKADRDLKNAANYLISAYKFINNYSDAREEFGVYFENGKSPLALAFIACVFHANSWKIKDYSPIDYLEMKLEKEFHWPDVISIQQFNSQKIKNCIAIKIKYPWLK
;
A
#
# COMPACT_ATOMS: atom_id res chain seq x y z
N MET A 1 -19.27 5.42 31.80
CA MET A 1 -18.77 6.26 30.69
C MET A 1 -18.36 5.30 29.59
N THR A 2 -18.81 5.51 28.36
CA THR A 2 -18.34 4.72 27.21
C THR A 2 -16.94 5.21 26.81
N ILE A 3 -16.13 4.40 26.14
CA ILE A 3 -14.82 4.82 25.62
C ILE A 3 -14.94 6.06 24.71
N LEU A 4 -16.05 6.20 23.97
CA LEU A 4 -16.29 7.35 23.11
C LEU A 4 -16.42 8.65 23.92
N GLU A 5 -17.12 8.60 25.06
CA GLU A 5 -17.25 9.73 25.98
C GLU A 5 -15.90 10.08 26.63
N GLU A 6 -15.11 9.08 27.02
CA GLU A 6 -13.75 9.28 27.57
C GLU A 6 -12.84 9.97 26.55
N ILE A 7 -12.87 9.53 25.29
CA ILE A 7 -12.10 10.12 24.20
C ILE A 7 -12.50 11.59 23.99
N ILE A 8 -13.81 11.89 23.95
CA ILE A 8 -14.34 13.27 23.79
C ILE A 8 -13.93 14.18 24.94
N GLU A 9 -13.96 13.69 26.18
CA GLU A 9 -13.54 14.50 27.33
C GLU A 9 -12.04 14.75 27.33
N ALA A 10 -11.24 13.72 27.04
CA ALA A 10 -9.79 13.82 27.08
C ALA A 10 -9.23 14.75 25.98
N GLU A 11 -9.88 14.82 24.80
CA GLU A 11 -9.51 15.75 23.70
C GLU A 11 -9.34 17.19 24.19
N LYS A 12 -10.20 17.64 25.11
CA LYS A 12 -10.20 19.01 25.64
C LYS A 12 -8.92 19.38 26.38
N THR A 13 -8.13 18.39 26.77
CA THR A 13 -6.91 18.55 27.58
C THR A 13 -5.62 18.22 26.81
N VAL A 14 -5.74 17.79 25.54
CA VAL A 14 -4.60 17.35 24.73
C VAL A 14 -3.66 18.52 24.43
N SER A 15 -2.39 18.33 24.77
CA SER A 15 -1.35 19.32 24.48
C SER A 15 -0.80 19.18 23.06
N PRO A 16 -0.45 20.29 22.38
CA PRO A 16 0.27 20.24 21.11
C PRO A 16 1.55 19.41 21.20
N SER A 17 1.86 18.65 20.14
CA SER A 17 3.10 17.86 20.05
C SER A 17 3.53 17.70 18.60
N ILE A 18 4.75 17.26 18.37
CA ILE A 18 5.20 16.95 17.01
C ILE A 18 4.42 15.77 16.38
N TYR A 19 3.88 14.88 17.22
CA TYR A 19 3.12 13.70 16.79
C TYR A 19 1.69 14.03 16.36
N ASN A 20 1.14 15.17 16.81
CA ASN A 20 -0.26 15.55 16.55
C ASN A 20 -0.44 16.57 15.41
N LYS A 21 0.64 16.88 14.68
CA LYS A 21 0.55 17.74 13.50
C LYS A 21 -0.35 17.10 12.45
N LYS A 22 -1.41 17.81 12.09
CA LYS A 22 -2.33 17.44 11.02
C LYS A 22 -1.78 17.94 9.69
N SER A 23 -2.07 17.20 8.63
CA SER A 23 -1.76 17.62 7.28
C SER A 23 -2.88 18.49 6.72
N ILE A 24 -2.61 19.28 5.68
CA ILE A 24 -3.64 20.08 4.99
C ILE A 24 -4.80 19.19 4.51
N LEU A 25 -4.50 17.96 4.08
CA LEU A 25 -5.50 16.97 3.69
C LEU A 25 -6.44 16.66 4.86
N TRP A 26 -5.88 16.39 6.04
CA TRP A 26 -6.65 16.10 7.24
C TRP A 26 -7.38 17.33 7.76
N ASP A 27 -6.76 18.51 7.81
CA ASP A 27 -7.44 19.73 8.21
C ASP A 27 -8.68 20.00 7.35
N ARG A 28 -8.58 19.79 6.04
CA ARG A 28 -9.72 19.88 5.13
C ARG A 28 -10.76 18.80 5.39
N ALA A 29 -10.34 17.53 5.46
CA ALA A 29 -11.26 16.41 5.68
C ALA A 29 -12.02 16.55 7.00
N LEU A 30 -11.36 17.03 8.05
CA LEU A 30 -11.91 17.25 9.38
C LEU A 30 -12.83 18.49 9.43
N ALA A 31 -12.52 19.55 8.68
CA ALA A 31 -13.40 20.71 8.56
C ALA A 31 -14.76 20.35 7.91
N GLU A 32 -14.78 19.32 7.06
CA GLU A 32 -15.98 18.79 6.40
C GLU A 32 -16.74 17.76 7.25
N ARG A 33 -16.17 17.28 8.38
CA ARG A 33 -16.83 16.29 9.26
C ARG A 33 -17.95 16.92 10.09
N ASP A 34 -19.01 16.14 10.28
CA ASP A 34 -20.05 16.46 11.25
C ASP A 34 -19.47 16.40 12.67
N LYS A 35 -19.50 17.55 13.37
CA LYS A 35 -19.00 17.69 14.73
C LYS A 35 -19.91 17.05 15.78
N THR A 36 -21.16 16.74 15.42
CA THR A 36 -22.17 16.23 16.36
C THR A 36 -22.06 14.73 16.64
N ALA A 37 -21.13 14.02 15.97
CA ALA A 37 -20.63 12.68 16.30
C ALA A 37 -21.60 11.80 17.11
N SER A 38 -22.79 11.53 16.56
CA SER A 38 -23.83 10.75 17.22
C SER A 38 -23.61 9.24 17.01
N TYR A 39 -24.23 8.41 17.84
CA TYR A 39 -24.22 6.95 17.61
C TYR A 39 -24.72 6.59 16.19
N SER A 40 -25.76 7.25 15.69
CA SER A 40 -26.27 7.06 14.32
C SER A 40 -25.25 7.40 13.24
N THR A 41 -24.33 8.32 13.53
CA THR A 41 -23.22 8.67 12.64
C THR A 41 -22.27 7.49 12.47
N TYR A 42 -21.83 6.89 13.58
CA TYR A 42 -20.90 5.76 13.56
C TYR A 42 -21.55 4.47 13.04
N HIS A 43 -22.85 4.29 13.24
CA HIS A 43 -23.60 3.15 12.70
C HIS A 43 -23.48 3.03 11.17
N ASN A 44 -23.28 4.14 10.46
CA ASN A 44 -23.15 4.18 9.00
C ASN A 44 -21.73 4.56 8.51
N MET A 45 -20.70 4.50 9.37
CA MET A 45 -19.36 5.00 9.02
C MET A 45 -18.69 4.22 7.87
N LEU A 46 -19.02 2.94 7.70
CA LEU A 46 -18.51 2.08 6.62
C LEU A 46 -19.49 1.93 5.44
N SER A 47 -20.63 2.64 5.46
CA SER A 47 -21.59 2.63 4.35
C SER A 47 -21.04 3.41 3.14
N ASP A 48 -21.60 3.15 1.95
CA ASP A 48 -21.08 3.57 0.62
C ASP A 48 -20.93 5.10 0.38
N ASN A 49 -21.11 5.96 1.39
CA ASN A 49 -21.11 7.42 1.23
C ASN A 49 -20.15 8.21 2.15
N ASN A 50 -19.38 7.55 3.02
CA ASN A 50 -18.80 8.21 4.20
C ASN A 50 -17.26 8.32 4.22
N LEU A 51 -16.66 8.72 3.08
CA LEU A 51 -15.24 9.13 2.95
C LEU A 51 -14.77 10.05 4.08
N LEU A 52 -15.67 10.93 4.54
CA LEU A 52 -15.41 11.89 5.60
C LEU A 52 -14.93 11.21 6.88
N TYR A 53 -15.27 9.95 7.16
CA TYR A 53 -14.86 9.26 8.39
C TYR A 53 -13.51 8.52 8.26
N GLY A 54 -12.74 8.73 7.19
CA GLY A 54 -11.42 8.12 7.06
C GLY A 54 -11.48 6.61 6.78
N THR A 55 -12.60 6.13 6.24
CA THR A 55 -12.90 4.69 6.05
C THR A 55 -12.42 4.13 4.71
N GLY A 56 -11.60 4.89 3.97
CA GLY A 56 -11.06 4.51 2.66
C GLY A 56 -11.83 5.12 1.47
N PRO A 57 -11.31 4.99 0.24
CA PRO A 57 -11.89 5.62 -0.95
C PRO A 57 -13.33 5.19 -1.25
N ARG A 58 -14.17 6.14 -1.70
CA ARG A 58 -15.50 5.85 -2.30
C ARG A 58 -15.32 4.85 -3.43
N GLN A 59 -16.11 3.78 -3.40
CA GLN A 59 -16.15 2.80 -4.47
C GLN A 59 -17.61 2.59 -4.87
N GLY A 60 -17.98 3.03 -6.07
CA GLY A 60 -19.29 2.70 -6.61
C GLY A 60 -19.39 1.20 -6.92
N LYS A 61 -20.61 0.65 -6.98
CA LYS A 61 -20.87 -0.78 -7.27
C LYS A 61 -20.11 -1.35 -8.49
N LEU A 62 -19.87 -0.54 -9.52
CA LEU A 62 -19.08 -0.92 -10.70
C LEU A 62 -17.58 -1.04 -10.42
N GLU A 63 -17.04 -0.15 -9.59
CA GLU A 63 -15.65 -0.21 -9.15
C GLU A 63 -15.45 -1.44 -8.27
N THR A 64 -16.41 -1.79 -7.41
CA THR A 64 -16.36 -3.02 -6.61
C THR A 64 -16.24 -4.30 -7.44
N ILE A 65 -16.95 -4.41 -8.58
CA ILE A 65 -16.80 -5.55 -9.49
C ILE A 65 -15.40 -5.57 -10.11
N ALA A 66 -14.87 -4.40 -10.48
CA ALA A 66 -13.50 -4.29 -10.99
C ALA A 66 -12.47 -4.66 -9.91
N LEU A 67 -12.68 -4.26 -8.64
CA LEU A 67 -11.83 -4.66 -7.51
C LEU A 67 -11.86 -6.17 -7.32
N LEU A 68 -13.02 -6.82 -7.35
CA LEU A 68 -13.12 -8.26 -7.19
C LEU A 68 -12.34 -9.01 -8.26
N LYS A 69 -12.43 -8.57 -9.52
CA LYS A 69 -11.63 -9.16 -10.60
C LYS A 69 -10.14 -8.89 -10.41
N ARG A 70 -9.80 -7.68 -9.94
CA ARG A 70 -8.42 -7.23 -9.72
C ARG A 70 -7.72 -7.90 -8.55
N PHE A 71 -8.43 -8.09 -7.45
CA PHE A 71 -7.90 -8.69 -6.23
C PHE A 71 -8.16 -10.18 -6.17
N GLY A 72 -9.24 -10.68 -6.79
CA GLY A 72 -9.71 -12.06 -6.65
C GLY A 72 -8.65 -13.12 -6.95
N ALA A 73 -7.78 -12.88 -7.93
CA ALA A 73 -6.65 -13.77 -8.24
C ALA A 73 -5.57 -13.83 -7.14
N TYR A 74 -5.56 -12.85 -6.24
CA TYR A 74 -4.59 -12.70 -5.15
C TYR A 74 -5.22 -12.89 -3.76
N LEU A 75 -6.53 -13.15 -3.68
CA LEU A 75 -7.19 -13.42 -2.42
C LEU A 75 -7.11 -14.91 -2.11
N ASP A 76 -6.61 -15.24 -0.92
CA ASP A 76 -6.73 -16.58 -0.37
C ASP A 76 -8.17 -16.77 0.12
N ALA A 77 -8.98 -17.47 -0.69
CA ALA A 77 -10.37 -17.75 -0.37
C ALA A 77 -10.55 -18.57 0.92
N ASP A 78 -9.59 -19.46 1.24
CA ASP A 78 -9.67 -20.28 2.45
C ASP A 78 -9.35 -19.46 3.70
N LEU A 79 -8.49 -18.45 3.58
CA LEU A 79 -8.26 -17.47 4.63
C LEU A 79 -9.49 -16.57 4.83
N ILE A 80 -10.14 -16.10 3.75
CA ILE A 80 -11.40 -15.33 3.83
C ILE A 80 -12.50 -16.13 4.54
N LYS A 81 -12.62 -17.44 4.26
CA LYS A 81 -13.59 -18.33 4.93
C LYS A 81 -13.41 -18.41 6.45
N LYS A 82 -12.19 -18.18 6.96
CA LYS A 82 -11.88 -18.23 8.38
C LYS A 82 -12.13 -16.92 9.12
N MET A 83 -12.46 -15.84 8.40
CA MET A 83 -12.67 -14.51 8.98
C MET A 83 -14.14 -14.23 9.24
N ASN A 84 -14.43 -13.50 10.32
CA ASN A 84 -15.76 -13.06 10.68
C ASN A 84 -15.91 -11.56 10.38
N PHE A 85 -16.19 -11.23 9.12
CA PHE A 85 -16.32 -9.83 8.70
C PHE A 85 -17.57 -9.19 9.32
N SER A 86 -17.35 -8.20 10.17
CA SER A 86 -18.40 -7.52 10.93
C SER A 86 -19.31 -6.65 10.05
N LYS A 87 -20.57 -6.55 10.45
CA LYS A 87 -21.57 -5.61 9.91
C LYS A 87 -21.58 -4.24 10.62
N VAL A 88 -20.77 -4.07 11.66
CA VAL A 88 -20.63 -2.78 12.38
C VAL A 88 -20.21 -1.70 11.39
N GLY A 89 -20.88 -0.55 11.43
CA GLY A 89 -20.67 0.55 10.47
C GLY A 89 -21.43 0.40 9.16
N ASN A 90 -22.30 -0.62 9.01
CA ASN A 90 -23.13 -0.87 7.83
C ASN A 90 -22.32 -0.97 6.51
N PRO A 91 -21.28 -1.82 6.43
CA PRO A 91 -20.47 -1.92 5.23
C PRO A 91 -21.17 -2.69 4.11
N PHE A 92 -20.84 -2.35 2.86
CA PHE A 92 -21.29 -3.12 1.70
C PHE A 92 -20.53 -4.44 1.58
N PHE A 93 -21.27 -5.54 1.41
CA PHE A 93 -20.72 -6.90 1.26
C PHE A 93 -20.83 -7.41 -0.16
N ILE A 94 -19.84 -8.23 -0.54
CA ILE A 94 -19.81 -8.95 -1.80
C ILE A 94 -19.59 -10.44 -1.56
N LYS A 95 -20.06 -11.26 -2.50
CA LYS A 95 -19.81 -12.69 -2.50
C LYS A 95 -18.50 -13.00 -3.22
N LEU A 96 -17.69 -13.88 -2.63
CA LEU A 96 -16.48 -14.44 -3.21
C LEU A 96 -16.54 -15.97 -2.99
N GLY A 97 -16.95 -16.71 -4.03
CA GLY A 97 -17.32 -18.11 -3.87
C GLY A 97 -18.45 -18.26 -2.83
N ASP A 98 -18.23 -19.12 -1.83
CA ASP A 98 -19.16 -19.37 -0.72
C ASP A 98 -19.01 -18.38 0.44
N SER A 99 -18.04 -17.46 0.37
CA SER A 99 -17.77 -16.49 1.42
C SER A 99 -18.34 -15.11 1.09
N GLN A 100 -18.47 -14.29 2.13
CA GLN A 100 -18.75 -12.87 2.00
C GLN A 100 -17.63 -12.07 2.62
N ILE A 101 -17.24 -10.98 1.97
CA ILE A 101 -16.29 -10.01 2.51
C ILE A 101 -16.86 -8.62 2.32
N SER A 102 -16.65 -7.74 3.29
CA SER A 102 -17.03 -6.34 3.11
C SER A 102 -15.99 -5.60 2.28
N VAL A 103 -16.42 -4.69 1.41
CA VAL A 103 -15.51 -3.96 0.51
C VAL A 103 -14.40 -3.24 1.27
N PRO A 104 -14.66 -2.56 2.42
CA PRO A 104 -13.59 -1.97 3.22
C PRO A 104 -12.55 -3.00 3.71
N HIS A 105 -12.96 -4.20 4.12
CA HIS A 105 -12.02 -5.24 4.54
C HIS A 105 -11.25 -5.83 3.36
N LEU A 106 -11.85 -5.93 2.18
CA LEU A 106 -11.16 -6.42 0.99
C LEU A 106 -9.88 -5.63 0.70
N PHE A 107 -9.92 -4.31 0.83
CA PHE A 107 -8.73 -3.47 0.65
C PHE A 107 -7.62 -3.77 1.67
N LYS A 108 -8.01 -4.13 2.89
CA LYS A 108 -7.12 -4.34 4.03
C LYS A 108 -6.63 -5.79 4.12
N PHE A 109 -7.29 -6.70 3.41
CA PHE A 109 -6.96 -8.12 3.38
C PHE A 109 -5.55 -8.39 2.83
N GLY A 110 -5.10 -7.62 1.83
CA GLY A 110 -3.72 -7.72 1.33
C GLY A 110 -2.69 -7.37 2.42
N SER A 111 -2.93 -6.29 3.17
CA SER A 111 -2.07 -5.89 4.29
C SER A 111 -2.05 -6.97 5.39
N TYR A 112 -3.21 -7.51 5.75
CA TYR A 112 -3.30 -8.65 6.66
C TYR A 112 -2.47 -9.85 6.17
N SER A 113 -2.58 -10.21 4.88
CA SER A 113 -1.88 -11.37 4.31
C SER A 113 -0.36 -11.22 4.37
N TYR A 114 0.15 -10.03 4.04
CA TYR A 114 1.58 -9.73 4.17
C TYR A 114 2.06 -9.75 5.62
N ILE A 115 1.26 -9.24 6.55
CA ILE A 115 1.56 -9.30 7.99
C ILE A 115 1.62 -10.75 8.46
N GLU A 116 0.64 -11.58 8.08
CA GLU A 116 0.60 -12.99 8.44
C GLU A 116 1.85 -13.74 7.95
N GLU A 117 2.29 -13.49 6.71
CA GLU A 117 3.54 -14.03 6.17
C GLU A 117 4.76 -13.52 6.95
N GLY A 118 4.81 -12.23 7.27
CA GLY A 118 5.85 -11.64 8.12
C GLY A 118 5.94 -12.30 9.49
N LEU A 119 4.80 -12.53 10.15
CA LEU A 119 4.73 -13.22 11.44
C LEU A 119 5.18 -14.69 11.34
N LYS A 120 4.90 -15.36 10.22
CA LYS A 120 5.38 -16.72 9.95
C LYS A 120 6.90 -16.75 9.84
N VAL A 121 7.48 -15.88 9.01
CA VAL A 121 8.93 -15.80 8.78
C VAL A 121 9.69 -15.36 10.03
N ALA A 122 9.13 -14.45 10.83
CA ALA A 122 9.71 -14.02 12.11
C ALA A 122 9.52 -15.04 13.25
N GLY A 123 8.76 -16.13 13.04
CA GLY A 123 8.49 -17.13 14.08
C GLY A 123 7.48 -16.66 15.15
N LEU A 124 6.79 -15.55 14.93
CA LEU A 124 5.84 -14.93 15.87
C LEU A 124 4.42 -15.53 15.79
N HIS A 125 4.13 -16.34 14.76
CA HIS A 125 2.82 -16.99 14.56
C HIS A 125 2.43 -18.05 15.60
N LYS A 126 3.35 -18.47 16.48
CA LYS A 126 3.12 -19.57 17.44
C LYS A 126 2.49 -19.11 18.76
N GLY A 127 2.41 -17.81 19.01
CA GLY A 127 1.90 -17.26 20.25
C GLY A 127 1.05 -16.02 19.98
N LYS A 128 0.49 -15.47 21.06
CA LYS A 128 -0.18 -14.19 21.00
C LYS A 128 0.84 -13.05 21.05
N ILE A 129 0.66 -12.04 20.22
CA ILE A 129 1.60 -10.92 20.09
C ILE A 129 1.02 -9.60 20.61
N HIS A 130 1.90 -8.69 21.00
CA HIS A 130 1.51 -7.32 21.28
C HIS A 130 1.67 -6.46 20.02
N CYS A 131 0.56 -5.87 19.57
CA CYS A 131 0.52 -5.08 18.35
C CYS A 131 0.30 -3.60 18.65
N ALA A 132 1.04 -2.72 17.99
CA ALA A 132 0.72 -1.30 17.87
C ALA A 132 0.41 -0.92 16.43
N GLU A 133 -0.49 0.03 16.21
CA GLU A 133 -0.78 0.58 14.88
C GLU A 133 -0.79 2.11 14.96
N ILE A 134 -0.11 2.75 14.01
CA ILE A 134 -0.05 4.22 13.90
C ILE A 134 -0.97 4.63 12.75
N GLY A 135 -2.02 5.38 13.06
CA GLY A 135 -3.03 5.78 12.08
C GLY A 135 -3.91 4.62 11.61
N ALA A 136 -4.48 3.85 12.53
CA ALA A 136 -5.27 2.66 12.22
C ALA A 136 -6.60 2.95 11.50
N GLY A 137 -7.07 4.20 11.55
CA GLY A 137 -8.37 4.60 11.04
C GLY A 137 -9.49 4.03 11.88
N TRP A 138 -10.03 2.87 11.49
CA TRP A 138 -11.09 2.18 12.23
C TRP A 138 -10.67 0.79 12.75
N GLY A 139 -9.41 0.39 12.60
CA GLY A 139 -8.91 -0.88 13.13
C GLY A 139 -9.23 -2.09 12.24
N ALA A 140 -9.20 -1.92 10.92
CA ALA A 140 -9.53 -2.99 9.97
C ALA A 140 -8.57 -4.19 10.07
N VAL A 141 -7.27 -3.91 10.00
CA VAL A 141 -6.22 -4.93 10.02
C VAL A 141 -6.18 -5.61 11.38
N SER A 142 -6.21 -4.83 12.46
CA SER A 142 -6.26 -5.36 13.83
C SER A 142 -7.48 -6.25 14.06
N SER A 143 -8.66 -5.89 13.55
CA SER A 143 -9.84 -6.74 13.67
C SER A 143 -9.69 -8.11 13.00
N MET A 144 -8.98 -8.19 11.87
CA MET A 144 -8.66 -9.46 11.21
C MET A 144 -7.61 -10.26 12.00
N LEU A 145 -6.64 -9.59 12.63
CA LEU A 145 -5.67 -10.25 13.53
C LEU A 145 -6.34 -10.80 14.80
N ILE A 146 -7.37 -10.11 15.33
CA ILE A 146 -8.14 -10.54 16.50
C ILE A 146 -9.01 -11.75 16.16
N ASP A 147 -9.71 -11.75 15.02
CA ASP A 147 -10.49 -12.90 14.55
C ASP A 147 -9.66 -14.19 14.47
N GLN A 148 -8.40 -14.05 14.07
CA GLN A 148 -7.46 -15.18 13.97
C GLN A 148 -6.76 -15.50 15.29
N ASN A 149 -7.19 -14.86 16.39
CA ASN A 149 -6.68 -15.04 17.75
C ASN A 149 -5.15 -14.80 17.86
N ILE A 150 -4.62 -13.90 17.02
CA ILE A 150 -3.18 -13.61 16.96
C ILE A 150 -2.77 -12.61 18.05
N LEU A 151 -3.65 -11.70 18.46
CA LEU A 151 -3.29 -10.61 19.38
C LEU A 151 -3.46 -10.98 20.86
N ALA A 152 -2.49 -10.59 21.68
CA ALA A 152 -2.56 -10.51 23.14
C ALA A 152 -3.05 -9.14 23.61
N SER A 153 -2.63 -8.08 22.90
CA SER A 153 -3.11 -6.72 23.10
C SER A 153 -2.92 -5.92 21.82
N TYR A 154 -3.72 -4.87 21.66
CA TYR A 154 -3.68 -3.93 20.56
C TYR A 154 -3.60 -2.50 21.09
N THR A 155 -2.68 -1.72 20.55
CA THR A 155 -2.50 -0.31 20.84
C THR A 155 -2.73 0.50 19.56
N ASP A 156 -3.69 1.41 19.59
CA ASP A 156 -3.98 2.32 18.46
C ASP A 156 -3.51 3.73 18.80
N ILE A 157 -2.65 4.29 17.95
CA ILE A 157 -2.14 5.65 18.05
C ILE A 157 -2.62 6.42 16.83
N ASP A 158 -3.67 7.21 17.00
CA ASP A 158 -4.32 7.93 15.89
C ASP A 158 -4.82 9.30 16.35
N LEU A 159 -5.13 10.16 15.39
CA LEU A 159 -5.85 11.41 15.63
C LEU A 159 -7.17 11.12 16.35
N PHE A 160 -7.55 12.04 17.22
CA PHE A 160 -8.78 11.95 18.00
C PHE A 160 -9.99 11.54 17.17
N GLU A 161 -10.17 12.14 15.98
CA GLU A 161 -11.34 11.89 15.16
C GLU A 161 -11.37 10.48 14.56
N ASN A 162 -10.22 9.83 14.40
CA ASN A 162 -10.12 8.46 13.95
C ASN A 162 -10.16 7.47 15.12
N LEU A 163 -9.56 7.80 16.28
CA LEU A 163 -9.69 6.98 17.50
C LEU A 163 -11.15 6.75 17.88
N LYS A 164 -12.03 7.74 17.68
CA LYS A 164 -13.47 7.54 17.89
C LYS A 164 -14.06 6.44 16.98
N ASN A 165 -13.65 6.39 15.71
CA ASN A 165 -14.09 5.37 14.78
C ASN A 165 -13.54 3.99 15.18
N ALA A 166 -12.25 3.91 15.49
CA ALA A 166 -11.61 2.66 15.93
C ALA A 166 -12.21 2.15 17.25
N ALA A 167 -12.37 3.02 18.24
CA ALA A 167 -12.95 2.69 19.53
C ALA A 167 -14.40 2.19 19.38
N PHE A 168 -15.24 2.90 18.63
CA PHE A 168 -16.60 2.43 18.32
C PHE A 168 -16.57 1.08 17.61
N TYR A 169 -15.82 0.97 16.51
CA TYR A 169 -15.78 -0.25 15.70
C TYR A 169 -15.34 -1.48 16.49
N LEU A 170 -14.20 -1.35 17.19
CA LEU A 170 -13.55 -2.46 17.88
C LEU A 170 -14.33 -2.88 19.13
N THR A 171 -14.87 -1.94 19.91
CA THR A 171 -15.65 -2.28 21.12
C THR A 171 -17.04 -2.81 20.81
N GLU A 172 -17.69 -2.35 19.73
CA GLU A 172 -18.95 -2.96 19.27
C GLU A 172 -18.74 -4.37 18.71
N ARG A 173 -17.62 -4.59 18.01
CA ARG A 173 -17.31 -5.90 17.43
C ARG A 173 -16.82 -6.91 18.48
N PHE A 174 -16.09 -6.45 19.49
CA PHE A 174 -15.47 -7.28 20.52
C PHE A 174 -15.81 -6.75 21.93
N PRO A 175 -17.09 -6.81 22.35
CA PRO A 175 -17.58 -6.16 23.57
C PRO A 175 -16.97 -6.73 24.87
N ASP A 176 -16.47 -7.97 24.83
CA ASP A 176 -15.89 -8.65 25.99
C ASP A 176 -14.41 -8.31 26.22
N LEU A 177 -13.76 -7.59 25.28
CA LEU A 177 -12.35 -7.24 25.40
C LEU A 177 -12.18 -5.89 26.10
N PRO A 178 -11.39 -5.82 27.19
CA PRO A 178 -11.23 -4.60 27.97
C PRO A 178 -10.48 -3.52 27.17
N TYR A 179 -10.83 -2.25 27.42
CA TYR A 179 -10.20 -1.09 26.80
C TYR A 179 -9.60 -0.12 27.83
N SER A 180 -8.67 0.72 27.37
CA SER A 180 -8.11 1.86 28.10
C SER A 180 -7.86 3.05 27.16
N LEU A 181 -7.80 4.26 27.72
CA LEU A 181 -7.43 5.49 27.03
C LEU A 181 -6.23 6.14 27.74
N ASN A 182 -5.12 6.32 27.01
CA ASN A 182 -3.87 6.92 27.51
C ASN A 182 -3.32 6.28 28.81
N ASP A 183 -3.65 5.00 29.09
CA ASP A 183 -3.14 4.29 30.27
C ASP A 183 -1.72 3.77 30.03
N SER A 184 -0.75 4.46 30.63
CA SER A 184 0.68 4.11 30.56
C SER A 184 1.02 2.65 30.91
N ASN A 185 0.18 1.94 31.66
CA ASN A 185 0.41 0.54 32.00
C ASN A 185 0.05 -0.43 30.87
N ASN A 186 -0.80 -0.05 29.92
CA ASN A 186 -1.21 -0.88 28.77
C ASN A 186 -1.73 -2.28 29.16
N ASN A 187 -2.50 -2.36 30.26
CA ASN A 187 -3.01 -3.63 30.78
C ASN A 187 -4.31 -4.09 30.11
N ALA A 188 -4.99 -3.19 29.41
CA ALA A 188 -6.20 -3.53 28.65
C ALA A 188 -5.85 -4.26 27.35
N PHE A 189 -6.84 -4.93 26.76
CA PHE A 189 -6.67 -5.53 25.45
C PHE A 189 -6.56 -4.43 24.39
N PHE A 190 -7.51 -3.51 24.36
CA PHE A 190 -7.47 -2.30 23.52
C PHE A 190 -6.86 -1.14 24.30
N ASN A 191 -5.86 -0.47 23.74
CA ASN A 191 -5.24 0.70 24.36
C ASN A 191 -5.21 1.83 23.33
N PHE A 192 -6.04 2.85 23.53
CA PHE A 192 -6.15 3.99 22.62
C PHE A 192 -5.25 5.12 23.12
N TYR A 193 -4.44 5.69 22.23
CA TYR A 193 -3.52 6.78 22.55
C TYR A 193 -3.67 7.94 21.60
N PHE A 194 -3.78 9.14 22.15
CA PHE A 194 -3.55 10.33 21.34
C PHE A 194 -2.08 10.41 20.94
N PRO A 195 -1.77 11.03 19.78
CA PRO A 195 -0.39 11.14 19.32
C PRO A 195 0.50 11.90 20.31
N SER A 196 -0.03 12.89 21.03
CA SER A 196 0.71 13.64 22.06
C SER A 196 1.12 12.78 23.26
N GLU A 197 0.36 11.71 23.52
CA GLU A 197 0.54 10.82 24.66
C GLU A 197 1.39 9.59 24.31
N ILE A 198 1.83 9.45 23.06
CA ILE A 198 2.63 8.30 22.58
C ILE A 198 3.91 8.10 23.40
N LYS A 199 4.48 9.19 23.95
CA LYS A 199 5.66 9.17 24.84
C LYS A 199 5.42 8.43 26.16
N HIS A 200 4.17 8.19 26.54
CA HIS A 200 3.77 7.46 27.74
C HIS A 200 3.60 5.96 27.50
N VAL A 201 3.65 5.51 26.23
CA VAL A 201 3.70 4.10 25.90
C VAL A 201 5.07 3.55 26.32
N ARG A 202 5.10 2.65 27.30
CA ARG A 202 6.35 2.05 27.82
C ARG A 202 6.63 0.64 27.32
N LYS A 203 5.66 0.06 26.61
CA LYS A 203 5.65 -1.34 26.21
C LYS A 203 6.35 -1.51 24.86
N ASN A 204 7.07 -2.62 24.71
CA ASN A 204 7.57 -3.05 23.41
C ASN A 204 6.54 -3.91 22.67
N PHE A 205 6.54 -3.86 21.35
CA PHE A 205 5.58 -4.52 20.48
C PHE A 205 6.28 -5.52 19.56
N ASP A 206 5.67 -6.68 19.37
CA ASP A 206 6.15 -7.70 18.42
C ASP A 206 5.71 -7.38 16.99
N LEU A 207 4.66 -6.57 16.85
CA LEU A 207 4.19 -6.05 15.59
C LEU A 207 3.89 -4.57 15.74
N ILE A 208 4.50 -3.75 14.90
CA ILE A 208 4.07 -2.36 14.70
C ILE A 208 3.57 -2.23 13.27
N ILE A 209 2.42 -1.60 13.07
CA ILE A 209 1.77 -1.44 11.78
C ILE A 209 1.73 0.05 11.44
N ASN A 210 2.10 0.38 10.22
CA ASN A 210 1.75 1.66 9.63
C ASN A 210 1.35 1.51 8.17
N GLU A 211 0.09 1.80 7.88
CA GLU A 211 -0.46 1.81 6.53
C GLU A 211 -0.92 3.22 6.18
N ALA A 212 -0.32 3.80 5.14
CA ALA A 212 -0.70 5.06 4.50
C ALA A 212 -0.54 6.36 5.32
N SER A 213 -0.62 6.34 6.64
CA SER A 213 -0.67 7.56 7.47
C SER A 213 0.66 8.32 7.51
N LEU A 214 1.83 7.65 7.49
CA LEU A 214 3.11 8.38 7.45
C LEU A 214 3.30 9.15 6.13
N ALA A 215 2.63 8.75 5.03
CA ALA A 215 2.69 9.49 3.76
C ALA A 215 1.94 10.83 3.80
N GLU A 216 1.12 11.04 4.82
CA GLU A 216 0.31 12.23 5.00
C GLU A 216 0.97 13.21 5.97
N MET A 217 2.09 12.84 6.59
CA MET A 217 2.78 13.64 7.60
C MET A 217 3.98 14.40 7.04
N ASP A 218 4.38 15.49 7.71
CA ASP A 218 5.62 16.18 7.39
C ASP A 218 6.86 15.34 7.72
N LYS A 219 7.98 15.60 7.04
CA LYS A 219 9.20 14.79 7.17
C LYS A 219 9.72 14.70 8.61
N GLU A 220 9.53 15.73 9.43
CA GLU A 220 10.00 15.72 10.81
C GLU A 220 9.11 14.86 11.69
N THR A 221 7.79 14.97 11.54
CA THR A 221 6.83 14.08 12.20
C THR A 221 7.09 12.61 11.83
N VAL A 222 7.35 12.31 10.56
CA VAL A 222 7.71 10.95 10.12
C VAL A 222 8.97 10.45 10.84
N ARG A 223 10.01 11.28 10.97
CA ARG A 223 11.26 10.89 11.65
C ARG A 223 11.04 10.52 13.10
N VAL A 224 10.26 11.31 13.85
CA VAL A 224 10.00 11.01 15.26
C VAL A 224 9.16 9.75 15.43
N TYR A 225 8.19 9.49 14.55
CA TYR A 225 7.46 8.21 14.55
C TYR A 225 8.37 7.03 14.24
N LEU A 226 9.23 7.12 13.23
CA LEU A 226 10.17 6.03 12.92
C LEU A 226 11.16 5.79 14.05
N GLN A 227 11.60 6.84 14.76
CA GLN A 227 12.41 6.70 15.96
C GLN A 227 11.62 6.02 17.09
N TRP A 228 10.35 6.37 17.27
CA TRP A 228 9.49 5.71 18.24
C TRP A 228 9.32 4.23 17.91
N ILE A 229 9.06 3.88 16.64
CA ILE A 229 8.94 2.50 16.15
C ILE A 229 10.22 1.73 16.46
N GLU A 230 11.39 2.29 16.13
CA GLU A 230 12.68 1.67 16.42
C GLU A 230 12.89 1.42 17.92
N ASN A 231 12.49 2.35 18.78
CA ASN A 231 12.64 2.23 20.22
C ASN A 231 11.68 1.22 20.84
N HIS A 232 10.46 1.07 20.29
CA HIS A 232 9.39 0.25 20.88
C HIS A 232 9.19 -1.10 20.16
N LEU A 233 9.85 -1.34 19.04
CA LEU A 233 9.81 -2.67 18.41
C LEU A 233 10.60 -3.67 19.28
N SER A 234 10.03 -4.84 19.56
CA SER A 234 10.74 -5.88 20.30
C SER A 234 11.94 -6.41 19.48
N GLU A 235 12.91 -7.07 20.13
CA GLU A 235 14.13 -7.54 19.46
C GLU A 235 13.83 -8.45 18.25
N ASN A 236 12.82 -9.30 18.37
CA ASN A 236 12.34 -10.18 17.30
C ASN A 236 11.08 -9.65 16.62
N GLY A 237 10.68 -8.42 16.92
CA GLY A 237 9.47 -7.80 16.41
C GLY A 237 9.60 -7.45 14.93
N ILE A 238 8.45 -7.30 14.28
CA ILE A 238 8.34 -6.83 12.91
C ILE A 238 7.61 -5.49 12.81
N PHE A 239 8.07 -4.64 11.91
CA PHE A 239 7.40 -3.42 11.50
C PHE A 239 6.81 -3.63 10.10
N PHE A 240 5.48 -3.63 10.01
CA PHE A 240 4.77 -3.57 8.74
C PHE A 240 4.69 -2.13 8.25
N TRP A 241 5.38 -1.85 7.15
CA TRP A 241 5.33 -0.56 6.49
C TRP A 241 4.60 -0.69 5.15
N GLN A 242 3.63 0.18 4.93
CA GLN A 242 2.96 0.29 3.64
C GLN A 242 2.48 1.73 3.43
N ASN A 243 3.37 2.62 3.01
CA ASN A 243 3.02 4.02 2.75
C ASN A 243 3.23 4.42 1.29
N GLY A 244 2.46 5.40 0.84
CA GLY A 244 2.64 6.02 -0.46
C GLY A 244 3.80 7.01 -0.47
N ARG A 245 4.03 7.60 -1.64
CA ARG A 245 4.76 8.85 -1.77
C ARG A 245 3.77 9.98 -2.04
N TYR A 246 3.95 11.12 -1.36
CA TYR A 246 3.27 12.37 -1.68
C TYR A 246 1.73 12.31 -1.57
N ARG A 247 1.18 12.25 -0.36
CA ARG A 247 -0.27 12.39 -0.11
C ARG A 247 -0.60 13.76 0.48
N GLY A 248 -0.88 14.75 -0.37
CA GLY A 248 -1.41 16.03 0.11
C GLY A 248 -0.94 17.28 -0.62
N GLY A 249 -0.13 17.16 -1.67
CA GLY A 249 0.23 18.31 -2.51
C GLY A 249 1.20 19.32 -1.86
N ASN A 250 1.65 19.07 -0.63
CA ASN A 250 2.50 19.98 0.14
C ASN A 250 3.98 19.55 0.04
N PRO A 251 4.92 20.46 -0.29
CA PRO A 251 6.36 20.16 -0.40
C PRO A 251 7.04 19.68 0.89
N ASP A 252 6.45 19.95 2.07
CA ASP A 252 7.01 19.51 3.35
C ASP A 252 6.72 18.03 3.68
N LEU A 253 5.92 17.36 2.84
CA LEU A 253 5.58 15.95 2.97
C LEU A 253 6.69 15.03 2.44
N THR A 254 6.56 13.73 2.72
CA THR A 254 7.42 12.71 2.11
C THR A 254 7.15 12.62 0.61
N GLU A 255 8.15 12.95 -0.21
CA GLU A 255 8.05 12.95 -1.68
C GLU A 255 8.66 11.67 -2.28
N LYS A 256 9.60 11.07 -1.56
CA LYS A 256 10.36 9.89 -1.98
C LYS A 256 10.37 8.83 -0.88
N MET A 257 10.62 7.58 -1.24
CA MET A 257 10.82 6.51 -0.27
C MET A 257 12.02 6.78 0.62
N SER A 258 13.08 7.34 0.05
CA SER A 258 14.27 7.72 0.80
C SER A 258 14.02 8.75 1.91
N ASP A 259 12.92 9.53 1.84
CA ASP A 259 12.57 10.47 2.91
C ASP A 259 12.24 9.76 4.23
N TYR A 260 11.73 8.52 4.15
CA TYR A 260 11.46 7.68 5.33
C TYR A 260 12.72 7.05 5.93
N ARG A 261 13.85 6.98 5.21
CA ARG A 261 15.10 6.38 5.71
C ARG A 261 14.91 4.97 6.29
N LEU A 262 14.18 4.11 5.57
CA LEU A 262 13.83 2.77 6.03
C LEU A 262 15.04 1.84 6.11
N SER A 263 16.20 2.21 5.54
CA SER A 263 17.46 1.49 5.71
C SER A 263 17.91 1.35 7.17
N ARG A 264 17.35 2.13 8.10
CA ARG A 264 17.55 1.95 9.56
C ARG A 264 16.96 0.64 10.10
N PHE A 265 16.10 -0.02 9.33
CA PHE A 265 15.56 -1.33 9.66
C PHE A 265 16.09 -2.38 8.67
N LYS A 266 16.14 -3.62 9.13
CA LYS A 266 16.46 -4.77 8.28
C LYS A 266 15.21 -5.21 7.51
N PRO A 267 15.21 -5.23 6.18
CA PRO A 267 14.11 -5.84 5.43
C PRO A 267 14.06 -7.35 5.66
N LEU A 268 12.88 -7.85 6.01
CA LEU A 268 12.58 -9.27 6.15
C LEU A 268 11.82 -9.79 4.92
N LEU A 269 10.83 -9.04 4.44
CA LEU A 269 10.06 -9.34 3.24
C LEU A 269 9.74 -8.05 2.49
N LEU A 270 9.61 -8.14 1.17
CA LEU A 270 9.29 -7.01 0.31
C LEU A 270 8.29 -7.47 -0.76
N PHE A 271 7.18 -6.74 -0.89
CA PHE A 271 6.09 -7.11 -1.79
C PHE A 271 5.73 -5.96 -2.73
N PRO A 272 5.54 -6.21 -4.04
CA PRO A 272 4.85 -5.25 -4.89
C PRO A 272 3.36 -5.20 -4.52
N GLN A 273 2.77 -4.00 -4.51
CA GLN A 273 1.33 -3.87 -4.36
C GLN A 273 0.62 -4.13 -5.69
N ARG A 274 0.32 -5.39 -5.95
CA ARG A 274 -0.57 -5.78 -7.04
C ARG A 274 -1.97 -5.28 -6.72
N GLY A 275 -2.58 -4.52 -7.63
CA GLY A 275 -3.99 -4.17 -7.51
C GLY A 275 -4.33 -2.81 -6.90
N ARG A 276 -3.37 -2.04 -6.38
CA ARG A 276 -3.63 -0.67 -5.86
C ARG A 276 -3.22 0.48 -6.77
N ALA A 277 -2.82 0.22 -8.01
CA ALA A 277 -2.58 1.30 -8.97
C ALA A 277 -3.91 1.97 -9.38
N GLY A 278 -4.44 2.86 -8.54
CA GLY A 278 -4.65 4.21 -9.05
C GLY A 278 -3.26 4.77 -9.31
N LEU A 279 -3.04 5.41 -10.45
CA LEU A 279 -1.72 5.87 -10.91
C LEU A 279 -1.11 7.00 -10.05
N TYR A 280 -1.63 7.19 -8.83
CA TYR A 280 -1.39 8.34 -7.98
C TYR A 280 -1.50 7.97 -6.49
N HIS A 281 -0.39 8.17 -5.76
CA HIS A 281 -0.31 8.46 -4.32
C HIS A 281 -0.58 7.35 -3.29
N ASP A 282 -0.89 6.13 -3.72
CA ASP A 282 -1.02 4.98 -2.81
C ASP A 282 0.27 4.15 -2.74
N SER A 283 0.47 3.44 -1.64
CA SER A 283 1.64 2.59 -1.40
C SER A 283 1.89 1.62 -2.55
N ALA A 284 2.99 1.79 -3.28
CA ALA A 284 3.32 0.92 -4.42
C ALA A 284 4.03 -0.38 -3.99
N ILE A 285 4.57 -0.41 -2.78
CA ILE A 285 5.21 -1.57 -2.16
C ILE A 285 4.75 -1.72 -0.70
N ALA A 286 4.82 -2.94 -0.18
CA ALA A 286 4.73 -3.24 1.24
C ALA A 286 6.05 -3.86 1.71
N ILE A 287 6.48 -3.52 2.92
CA ILE A 287 7.75 -3.99 3.49
C ILE A 287 7.51 -4.53 4.89
N ILE A 288 7.99 -5.75 5.16
CA ILE A 288 8.16 -6.25 6.52
C ILE A 288 9.59 -5.95 6.93
N LEU A 289 9.74 -5.18 7.99
CA LEU A 289 11.01 -4.72 8.52
C LEU A 289 11.23 -5.32 9.91
N THR A 290 12.46 -5.43 10.35
CA THR A 290 12.83 -5.83 11.71
C THR A 290 14.06 -5.05 12.18
N LYS A 291 14.49 -5.23 13.43
CA LYS A 291 15.69 -4.57 13.95
C LYS A 291 16.95 -5.13 13.31
N TRP A 292 17.96 -4.28 13.17
CA TRP A 292 19.32 -4.74 12.92
C TRP A 292 19.90 -5.34 14.20
N THR A 293 20.45 -6.53 14.12
CA THR A 293 21.16 -7.16 15.24
C THR A 293 22.56 -6.56 15.39
N ASN A 294 22.95 -6.12 16.59
CA ASN A 294 24.34 -5.77 16.93
C ASN A 294 25.05 -4.79 15.98
N GLY A 295 24.39 -3.70 15.57
CA GLY A 295 24.98 -2.71 14.67
C GLY A 295 25.20 -3.19 13.24
N ALA A 296 24.63 -4.34 12.86
CA ALA A 296 24.59 -4.78 11.48
C ALA A 296 23.91 -3.73 10.59
N SER A 297 24.27 -3.72 9.33
CA SER A 297 23.62 -2.91 8.30
C SER A 297 23.70 -3.64 6.96
N SER A 298 22.83 -3.24 6.04
CA SER A 298 22.84 -3.73 4.66
C SER A 298 24.05 -3.17 3.91
N SER A 299 24.68 -3.99 3.07
CA SER A 299 25.68 -3.50 2.10
C SER A 299 25.04 -2.72 0.95
N LEU A 300 23.76 -2.99 0.67
CA LEU A 300 22.98 -2.34 -0.39
C LEU A 300 22.55 -0.91 0.01
N PRO A 301 22.46 0.02 -0.97
CA PRO A 301 21.86 1.33 -0.78
C PRO A 301 20.32 1.23 -0.74
N LEU A 302 19.77 0.63 0.32
CA LEU A 302 18.35 0.25 0.42
C LEU A 302 17.37 1.38 0.08
N ASP A 303 17.54 2.58 0.66
CA ASP A 303 16.64 3.71 0.43
C ASP A 303 16.58 4.12 -1.06
N LYS A 304 17.71 4.07 -1.77
CA LYS A 304 17.77 4.32 -3.21
C LYS A 304 17.03 3.23 -3.98
N TYR A 305 17.19 1.97 -3.61
CA TYR A 305 16.51 0.87 -4.30
C TYR A 305 15.01 0.85 -4.03
N TYR A 306 14.56 1.26 -2.85
CA TYR A 306 13.15 1.48 -2.57
C TYR A 306 12.54 2.60 -3.43
N ASP A 307 13.26 3.71 -3.63
CA ASP A 307 12.83 4.76 -4.56
C ASP A 307 12.62 4.22 -5.98
N VAL A 308 13.54 3.39 -6.46
CA VAL A 308 13.46 2.78 -7.81
C VAL A 308 12.29 1.82 -7.90
N LEU A 309 12.13 0.91 -6.93
CA LEU A 309 11.05 -0.08 -6.93
C LEU A 309 9.66 0.56 -6.87
N VAL A 310 9.48 1.61 -6.07
CA VAL A 310 8.22 2.37 -6.05
C VAL A 310 7.96 3.03 -7.40
N GLN A 311 8.98 3.61 -8.03
CA GLN A 311 8.83 4.21 -9.35
C GLN A 311 8.47 3.19 -10.44
N LEU A 312 9.07 1.99 -10.38
CA LEU A 312 8.73 0.88 -11.26
C LEU A 312 7.28 0.43 -11.05
N ALA A 313 6.86 0.25 -9.81
CA ALA A 313 5.49 -0.13 -9.49
C ALA A 313 4.47 0.94 -9.92
N ASP A 314 4.80 2.23 -9.79
CA ASP A 314 3.95 3.36 -10.21
C ASP A 314 3.73 3.45 -11.73
N ILE A 315 4.64 2.89 -12.53
CA ILE A 315 4.48 2.75 -13.98
C ILE A 315 3.98 1.36 -14.39
N GLY A 316 3.60 0.54 -13.41
CA GLY A 316 3.02 -0.78 -13.60
C GLY A 316 4.02 -1.92 -13.74
N ILE A 317 5.34 -1.72 -13.63
CA ILE A 317 6.33 -2.80 -13.62
C ILE A 317 6.40 -3.38 -12.20
N THR A 318 5.95 -4.62 -12.05
CA THR A 318 5.95 -5.34 -10.76
C THR A 318 6.46 -6.77 -10.92
N ASP A 319 5.90 -7.52 -11.87
CA ASP A 319 6.14 -8.96 -11.98
C ASP A 319 7.48 -9.33 -12.62
N GLU A 320 8.03 -8.47 -13.49
CA GLU A 320 9.37 -8.64 -14.07
C GLU A 320 10.50 -8.49 -13.06
N VAL A 321 10.23 -7.85 -11.92
CA VAL A 321 11.25 -7.49 -10.94
C VAL A 321 11.06 -8.24 -9.61
N LEU A 322 10.21 -9.26 -9.55
CA LEU A 322 9.96 -10.08 -8.34
C LEU A 322 11.25 -10.69 -7.76
N SER A 323 12.20 -11.06 -8.62
CA SER A 323 13.50 -11.56 -8.17
C SER A 323 14.27 -10.52 -7.36
N ILE A 324 14.15 -9.22 -7.68
CA ILE A 324 14.75 -8.12 -6.91
C ILE A 324 14.08 -8.01 -5.55
N TYR A 325 12.74 -8.05 -5.51
CA TYR A 325 11.97 -8.05 -4.26
C TYR A 325 12.42 -9.18 -3.31
N ALA A 326 12.67 -10.38 -3.84
CA ALA A 326 13.12 -11.52 -3.06
C ALA A 326 14.61 -11.47 -2.65
N SER A 327 15.46 -10.80 -3.42
CA SER A 327 16.91 -10.70 -3.18
C SER A 327 17.30 -9.61 -2.17
N ILE A 328 16.55 -8.51 -2.09
CA ILE A 328 16.86 -7.38 -1.18
C ILE A 328 16.89 -7.82 0.30
N PRO A 329 15.85 -8.49 0.85
CA PRO A 329 15.87 -8.92 2.26
C PRO A 329 17.02 -9.85 2.63
N LYS A 330 17.61 -10.51 1.62
CA LYS A 330 18.69 -11.48 1.77
C LYS A 330 20.08 -10.87 1.56
N ASP A 331 20.17 -9.60 1.13
CA ASP A 331 21.42 -8.96 0.69
C ASP A 331 22.14 -9.79 -0.39
N THR A 332 21.39 -10.28 -1.39
CA THR A 332 21.88 -11.20 -2.44
C THR A 332 21.51 -10.74 -3.86
N LEU A 333 21.53 -9.43 -4.10
CA LEU A 333 21.34 -8.92 -5.46
C LEU A 333 22.50 -9.37 -6.35
N SER A 334 22.18 -9.94 -7.50
CA SER A 334 23.15 -10.24 -8.55
C SER A 334 23.64 -8.96 -9.23
N ASP A 335 24.80 -9.02 -9.89
CA ASP A 335 25.34 -7.91 -10.68
C ASP A 335 24.34 -7.38 -11.71
N ALA A 336 23.58 -8.27 -12.36
CA ALA A 336 22.56 -7.88 -13.33
C ALA A 336 21.42 -7.08 -12.68
N GLN A 337 20.97 -7.48 -11.49
CA GLN A 337 19.95 -6.76 -10.73
C GLN A 337 20.46 -5.38 -10.27
N VAL A 338 21.70 -5.31 -9.77
CA VAL A 338 22.33 -4.03 -9.37
C VAL A 338 22.45 -3.09 -10.56
N VAL A 339 22.98 -3.55 -11.69
CA VAL A 339 23.11 -2.75 -12.92
C VAL A 339 21.75 -2.30 -13.44
N PHE A 340 20.73 -3.15 -13.38
CA PHE A 340 19.37 -2.78 -13.76
C PHE A 340 18.81 -1.67 -12.86
N LEU A 341 18.88 -1.83 -11.53
CA LEU A 341 18.39 -0.83 -10.57
C LEU A 341 19.10 0.52 -10.73
N ASP A 342 20.43 0.50 -10.93
CA ASP A 342 21.22 1.71 -11.16
C ASP A 342 20.90 2.37 -12.51
N SER A 343 20.58 1.58 -13.53
CA SER A 343 20.18 2.09 -14.84
C SER A 343 18.77 2.70 -14.80
N ALA A 344 17.85 2.09 -14.06
CA ALA A 344 16.52 2.63 -13.83
C ALA A 344 16.56 3.91 -12.98
N ASP A 345 17.35 3.96 -11.91
CA ASP A 345 17.60 5.19 -11.14
C ASP A 345 18.17 6.30 -12.03
N TYR A 346 19.12 5.95 -12.91
CA TYR A 346 19.70 6.91 -13.85
C TYR A 346 18.65 7.49 -14.80
N LEU A 347 17.75 6.65 -15.33
CA LEU A 347 16.61 7.11 -16.11
C LEU A 347 15.73 8.06 -15.30
N PHE A 348 15.30 7.68 -14.11
CA PHE A 348 14.35 8.48 -13.33
C PHE A 348 14.93 9.82 -12.87
N ARG A 349 16.22 9.87 -12.54
CA ARG A 349 16.89 11.10 -12.08
C ARG A 349 17.36 12.00 -13.22
N ASN A 350 17.90 11.41 -14.29
CA ASN A 350 18.60 12.16 -15.34
C ASN A 350 17.83 12.19 -16.66
N LYS A 351 16.67 11.50 -16.75
CA LYS A 351 15.84 11.41 -17.95
C LYS A 351 16.62 10.90 -19.16
N ARG A 352 17.42 9.87 -18.93
CA ARG A 352 18.34 9.29 -19.92
C ARG A 352 18.28 7.77 -19.94
N ILE A 353 18.25 7.19 -21.14
CA ILE A 353 18.07 5.75 -21.35
C ILE A 353 19.34 4.99 -21.75
N ASP A 354 20.47 5.66 -21.96
CA ASP A 354 21.70 5.04 -22.49
C ASP A 354 22.22 3.90 -21.62
N LYS A 355 22.07 3.99 -20.30
CA LYS A 355 22.42 2.89 -19.39
C LYS A 355 21.48 1.68 -19.52
N LEU A 356 20.18 1.91 -19.68
CA LEU A 356 19.20 0.84 -19.92
C LEU A 356 19.43 0.16 -21.28
N VAL A 357 19.73 0.95 -22.33
CA VAL A 357 20.10 0.41 -23.64
C VAL A 357 21.35 -0.46 -23.54
N SER A 358 22.39 0.03 -22.85
CA SER A 358 23.61 -0.72 -22.60
C SER A 358 23.36 -1.99 -21.80
N PHE A 359 22.43 -1.96 -20.84
CA PHE A 359 22.00 -3.14 -20.09
C PHE A 359 21.34 -4.18 -21.00
N CYS A 360 20.40 -3.79 -21.86
CA CYS A 360 19.71 -4.69 -22.80
C CYS A 360 20.64 -5.36 -23.83
N GLN A 361 21.72 -4.67 -24.22
CA GLN A 361 22.71 -5.18 -25.19
C GLN A 361 23.63 -6.27 -24.61
N ARG A 362 23.70 -6.43 -23.28
CA ARG A 362 24.50 -7.49 -22.64
C ARG A 362 23.80 -8.84 -22.79
N SER A 363 24.44 -9.78 -23.46
CA SER A 363 23.86 -11.10 -23.82
C SER A 363 23.49 -11.99 -22.63
N LYS A 364 23.97 -11.69 -21.42
CA LYS A 364 23.71 -12.44 -20.18
C LYS A 364 22.73 -11.76 -19.23
N ALA A 365 22.03 -10.70 -19.66
CA ALA A 365 21.03 -10.06 -18.81
C ALA A 365 19.89 -11.04 -18.51
N ASP A 366 19.37 -11.00 -17.28
CA ASP A 366 18.16 -11.70 -16.90
C ASP A 366 17.01 -11.31 -17.84
N ARG A 367 16.26 -12.32 -18.33
CA ARG A 367 15.22 -12.13 -19.35
C ARG A 367 14.12 -11.18 -18.86
N ASP A 368 13.71 -11.31 -17.61
CA ASP A 368 12.62 -10.51 -17.05
C ASP A 368 13.09 -9.07 -16.83
N LEU A 369 14.30 -8.88 -16.31
CA LEU A 369 14.88 -7.53 -16.17
C LEU A 369 15.09 -6.85 -17.52
N LYS A 370 15.48 -7.62 -18.56
CA LYS A 370 15.58 -7.10 -19.92
C LYS A 370 14.22 -6.67 -20.47
N ASN A 371 13.15 -7.41 -20.17
CA ASN A 371 11.79 -6.99 -20.52
C ASN A 371 11.41 -5.69 -19.80
N ALA A 372 11.63 -5.60 -18.49
CA ALA A 372 11.39 -4.36 -17.74
C ALA A 372 12.19 -3.17 -18.31
N ALA A 373 13.46 -3.36 -18.67
CA ALA A 373 14.28 -2.34 -19.29
C ALA A 373 13.75 -1.92 -20.68
N ASN A 374 13.33 -2.88 -21.51
CA ASN A 374 12.71 -2.60 -22.81
C ASN A 374 11.43 -1.78 -22.65
N TYR A 375 10.58 -2.07 -21.66
CA TYR A 375 9.40 -1.25 -21.36
C TYR A 375 9.79 0.20 -21.04
N LEU A 376 10.76 0.39 -20.15
CA LEU A 376 11.24 1.73 -19.75
C LEU A 376 11.78 2.52 -20.94
N ILE A 377 12.60 1.88 -21.78
CA ILE A 377 13.13 2.48 -23.00
C ILE A 377 11.99 2.88 -23.93
N SER A 378 11.02 1.99 -24.14
CA SER A 378 9.86 2.22 -25.00
C SER A 378 8.99 3.37 -24.50
N ALA A 379 8.69 3.41 -23.20
CA ALA A 379 7.92 4.47 -22.57
C ALA A 379 8.64 5.82 -22.71
N TYR A 380 9.95 5.85 -22.50
CA TYR A 380 10.76 7.05 -22.70
C TYR A 380 10.75 7.51 -24.17
N LYS A 381 10.98 6.59 -25.12
CA LYS A 381 10.94 6.89 -26.55
C LYS A 381 9.56 7.38 -26.96
N PHE A 382 8.49 6.72 -26.55
CA PHE A 382 7.12 7.13 -26.87
C PHE A 382 6.83 8.59 -26.51
N ILE A 383 7.38 9.05 -25.40
CA ILE A 383 7.19 10.42 -24.89
C ILE A 383 8.05 11.45 -25.63
N ASN A 384 9.24 11.06 -26.10
CA ASN A 384 10.19 11.98 -26.75
C ASN A 384 10.17 11.91 -28.29
N ASN A 385 10.03 10.70 -28.85
CA ASN A 385 9.94 10.40 -30.27
C ASN A 385 9.01 9.20 -30.53
N TYR A 386 7.78 9.50 -30.93
CA TYR A 386 6.68 8.55 -31.03
C TYR A 386 6.87 7.40 -32.04
N SER A 387 7.59 7.61 -33.15
CA SER A 387 7.75 6.57 -34.20
C SER A 387 8.55 5.35 -33.73
N ASP A 388 9.49 5.57 -32.81
CA ASP A 388 10.52 4.59 -32.45
C ASP A 388 10.13 3.75 -31.23
N ALA A 389 8.88 3.82 -30.77
CA ALA A 389 8.42 3.10 -29.57
C ALA A 389 7.59 1.86 -29.90
N ARG A 390 7.07 1.75 -31.13
CA ARG A 390 6.12 0.70 -31.52
C ARG A 390 6.75 -0.69 -31.46
N GLU A 391 7.95 -0.85 -32.01
CA GLU A 391 8.62 -2.14 -32.10
C GLU A 391 8.95 -2.68 -30.69
N GLU A 392 9.53 -1.84 -29.85
CA GLU A 392 9.96 -2.21 -28.50
C GLU A 392 8.78 -2.43 -27.55
N PHE A 393 7.70 -1.64 -27.68
CA PHE A 393 6.47 -1.98 -26.98
C PHE A 393 5.87 -3.30 -27.47
N GLY A 394 5.99 -3.62 -28.76
CA GLY A 394 5.59 -4.94 -29.28
C GLY A 394 6.34 -6.07 -28.58
N VAL A 395 7.66 -5.93 -28.45
CA VAL A 395 8.52 -6.90 -27.74
C VAL A 395 8.07 -7.07 -26.28
N TYR A 396 7.81 -5.97 -25.56
CA TYR A 396 7.33 -6.06 -24.19
C TYR A 396 5.91 -6.63 -24.11
N PHE A 397 5.00 -6.26 -25.02
CA PHE A 397 3.64 -6.76 -24.97
C PHE A 397 3.58 -8.28 -25.10
N GLU A 398 4.47 -8.85 -25.90
CA GLU A 398 4.62 -10.29 -26.05
C GLU A 398 5.19 -10.97 -24.81
N ASN A 399 6.23 -10.39 -24.20
CA ASN A 399 7.02 -11.07 -23.17
C ASN A 399 6.82 -10.57 -21.74
N GLY A 400 6.14 -9.43 -21.59
CA GLY A 400 5.87 -8.76 -20.33
C GLY A 400 4.92 -9.57 -19.46
N LYS A 401 5.16 -9.49 -18.17
CA LYS A 401 4.45 -10.19 -17.10
C LYS A 401 3.63 -9.24 -16.23
N SER A 402 3.79 -7.93 -16.33
CA SER A 402 3.02 -7.02 -15.49
C SER A 402 1.70 -6.58 -16.14
N PRO A 403 0.53 -6.93 -15.56
CA PRO A 403 -0.77 -6.62 -16.16
C PRO A 403 -1.01 -5.13 -16.41
N LEU A 404 -0.54 -4.26 -15.51
CA LEU A 404 -0.72 -2.81 -15.63
C LEU A 404 0.12 -2.21 -16.75
N ALA A 405 1.38 -2.66 -16.89
CA ALA A 405 2.24 -2.26 -17.98
C ALA A 405 1.71 -2.74 -19.34
N LEU A 406 1.19 -3.98 -19.40
CA LEU A 406 0.49 -4.50 -20.58
C LEU A 406 -0.76 -3.67 -20.91
N ALA A 407 -1.59 -3.35 -19.93
CA ALA A 407 -2.78 -2.52 -20.12
C ALA A 407 -2.45 -1.10 -20.62
N PHE A 408 -1.37 -0.49 -20.10
CA PHE A 408 -0.87 0.79 -20.60
C PHE A 408 -0.48 0.70 -22.08
N ILE A 409 0.28 -0.33 -22.46
CA ILE A 409 0.69 -0.53 -23.86
C ILE A 409 -0.51 -0.79 -24.77
N ALA A 410 -1.48 -1.61 -24.34
CA ALA A 410 -2.70 -1.83 -25.11
C ALA A 410 -3.45 -0.51 -25.37
N CYS A 411 -3.56 0.36 -24.35
CA CYS A 411 -4.14 1.69 -24.49
C CYS A 411 -3.36 2.54 -25.51
N VAL A 412 -2.02 2.52 -25.43
CA VAL A 412 -1.16 3.23 -26.39
C VAL A 412 -1.40 2.71 -27.80
N PHE A 413 -1.39 1.39 -28.03
CA PHE A 413 -1.61 0.84 -29.37
C PHE A 413 -3.00 1.17 -29.90
N HIS A 414 -4.03 1.03 -29.07
CA HIS A 414 -5.41 1.33 -29.45
C HIS A 414 -5.59 2.79 -29.86
N ALA A 415 -5.08 3.74 -29.07
CA ALA A 415 -5.19 5.17 -29.35
C ALA A 415 -4.56 5.59 -30.69
N ASN A 416 -3.59 4.79 -31.12
CA ASN A 416 -2.75 5.04 -32.27
C ASN A 416 -3.07 4.14 -33.46
N SER A 417 -4.15 3.35 -33.35
CA SER A 417 -4.56 2.38 -34.36
C SER A 417 -3.44 1.40 -34.76
N TRP A 418 -2.52 1.11 -33.84
CA TRP A 418 -1.49 0.10 -34.03
C TRP A 418 -2.05 -1.30 -33.77
N LYS A 419 -1.65 -2.26 -34.60
CA LYS A 419 -1.98 -3.68 -34.44
C LYS A 419 -0.84 -4.46 -33.79
N ILE A 420 -1.19 -5.54 -33.12
CA ILE A 420 -0.26 -6.51 -32.52
C ILE A 420 -0.51 -7.85 -33.18
N LYS A 421 0.44 -8.32 -34.02
CA LYS A 421 0.28 -9.56 -34.80
C LYS A 421 -1.09 -9.65 -35.51
N ASP A 422 -1.51 -8.53 -36.11
CA ASP A 422 -2.80 -8.34 -36.79
C ASP A 422 -4.06 -8.32 -35.91
N TYR A 423 -3.96 -8.59 -34.62
CA TYR A 423 -5.05 -8.47 -33.65
C TYR A 423 -5.26 -7.02 -33.20
N SER A 424 -6.50 -6.73 -32.78
CA SER A 424 -6.78 -5.58 -31.91
C SER A 424 -5.96 -5.73 -30.61
N PRO A 425 -5.28 -4.66 -30.14
CA PRO A 425 -4.51 -4.69 -28.88
C PRO A 425 -5.35 -5.11 -27.68
N ILE A 426 -6.65 -4.83 -27.72
CA ILE A 426 -7.64 -5.16 -26.71
C ILE A 426 -7.87 -6.68 -26.67
N ASP A 427 -8.21 -7.27 -27.81
CA ASP A 427 -8.51 -8.71 -27.91
C ASP A 427 -7.28 -9.55 -27.54
N TYR A 428 -6.09 -9.09 -27.93
CA TYR A 428 -4.85 -9.76 -27.55
C TYR A 428 -4.57 -9.63 -26.04
N LEU A 429 -4.81 -8.46 -25.44
CA LEU A 429 -4.66 -8.28 -24.00
C LEU A 429 -5.63 -9.18 -23.24
N GLU A 430 -6.90 -9.23 -23.62
CA GLU A 430 -7.91 -10.11 -23.00
C GLU A 430 -7.46 -11.58 -23.08
N MET A 431 -7.07 -12.05 -24.27
CA MET A 431 -6.55 -13.42 -24.44
C MET A 431 -5.34 -13.71 -23.54
N LYS A 432 -4.42 -12.75 -23.38
CA LYS A 432 -3.22 -12.93 -22.54
C LYS A 432 -3.57 -12.91 -21.04
N LEU A 433 -4.45 -12.00 -20.61
CA LEU A 433 -4.91 -11.90 -19.22
C LEU A 433 -5.67 -13.15 -18.77
N GLU A 434 -6.53 -13.70 -19.63
CA GLU A 434 -7.26 -14.94 -19.34
C GLU A 434 -6.32 -16.14 -19.20
N LYS A 435 -5.37 -16.30 -20.13
CA LYS A 435 -4.46 -17.45 -20.17
C LYS A 435 -3.38 -17.42 -19.09
N GLU A 436 -2.79 -16.27 -18.83
CA GLU A 436 -1.58 -16.17 -18.00
C GLU A 436 -1.86 -15.67 -16.58
N PHE A 437 -2.94 -14.92 -16.37
CA PHE A 437 -3.22 -14.26 -15.08
C PHE A 437 -4.49 -14.76 -14.39
N HIS A 438 -5.21 -15.71 -15.01
CA HIS A 438 -6.50 -16.21 -14.52
C HIS A 438 -7.50 -15.08 -14.21
N TRP A 439 -7.50 -14.03 -15.03
CA TRP A 439 -8.38 -12.88 -14.83
C TRP A 439 -9.81 -13.25 -15.28
N PRO A 440 -10.82 -13.28 -14.39
CA PRO A 440 -12.16 -13.71 -14.79
C PRO A 440 -12.83 -12.68 -15.72
N ASP A 441 -13.43 -13.19 -16.80
CA ASP A 441 -14.22 -12.55 -17.86
C ASP A 441 -14.21 -11.02 -17.79
N VAL A 442 -13.29 -10.40 -18.52
CA VAL A 442 -13.13 -8.94 -18.57
C VAL A 442 -14.49 -8.30 -18.91
N ILE A 443 -14.88 -7.24 -18.19
CA ILE A 443 -15.92 -6.34 -18.71
C ILE A 443 -15.35 -5.89 -20.05
N SER A 444 -15.93 -6.36 -21.17
CA SER A 444 -15.42 -6.13 -22.53
C SER A 444 -14.79 -4.75 -22.58
N ILE A 445 -13.50 -4.64 -22.91
CA ILE A 445 -12.82 -3.33 -22.94
C ILE A 445 -13.58 -2.34 -23.86
N GLN A 446 -14.49 -2.82 -24.71
CA GLN A 446 -15.51 -2.05 -25.40
C GLN A 446 -16.34 -1.08 -24.51
N GLN A 447 -16.52 -1.35 -23.21
CA GLN A 447 -17.18 -0.43 -22.26
C GLN A 447 -16.26 0.68 -21.73
N PHE A 448 -14.94 0.59 -21.95
CA PHE A 448 -14.04 1.72 -21.83
C PHE A 448 -14.22 2.63 -23.05
N ASN A 449 -15.23 3.49 -22.95
CA ASN A 449 -15.53 4.47 -23.99
C ASN A 449 -14.26 5.27 -24.36
N SER A 450 -14.09 5.62 -25.64
CA SER A 450 -12.90 6.32 -26.15
C SER A 450 -12.55 7.60 -25.38
N GLN A 451 -13.53 8.25 -24.74
CA GLN A 451 -13.33 9.40 -23.85
C GLN A 451 -12.62 9.03 -22.53
N LYS A 452 -12.90 7.85 -21.95
CA LYS A 452 -12.17 7.34 -20.78
C LYS A 452 -10.78 6.87 -21.14
N ILE A 453 -10.57 6.27 -22.31
CA ILE A 453 -9.23 5.95 -22.83
C ILE A 453 -8.46 7.25 -23.11
N LYS A 454 -9.09 8.26 -23.72
CA LYS A 454 -8.53 9.61 -23.84
C LYS A 454 -8.26 10.26 -22.50
N ASN A 455 -9.01 9.95 -21.43
CA ASN A 455 -8.72 10.40 -20.06
C ASN A 455 -7.58 9.59 -19.41
N CYS A 456 -7.46 8.28 -19.70
CA CYS A 456 -6.32 7.43 -19.35
C CYS A 456 -5.06 7.81 -20.12
N ILE A 457 -5.20 8.46 -21.27
CA ILE A 457 -4.11 9.07 -22.06
C ILE A 457 -3.95 10.55 -21.68
N ALA A 458 -4.98 11.19 -21.15
CA ALA A 458 -4.94 12.49 -20.45
C ALA A 458 -4.50 12.38 -18.99
N ILE A 459 -4.15 11.17 -18.54
CA ILE A 459 -2.88 10.86 -17.86
C ILE A 459 -1.71 11.20 -18.83
N LYS A 460 -1.85 12.32 -19.54
CA LYS A 460 -0.78 13.08 -20.10
C LYS A 460 -0.03 13.50 -18.85
N ILE A 461 1.09 12.84 -18.61
CA ILE A 461 2.28 13.60 -18.26
C ILE A 461 2.09 14.35 -16.92
N LYS A 462 1.77 13.60 -15.86
CA LYS A 462 1.95 14.06 -14.47
C LYS A 462 2.97 13.23 -13.70
N TYR A 463 3.75 12.40 -14.40
CA TYR A 463 5.01 11.89 -13.87
C TYR A 463 6.03 13.03 -13.96
N PRO A 464 6.49 13.61 -12.83
CA PRO A 464 7.39 14.76 -12.85
C PRO A 464 8.74 14.48 -13.56
N TRP A 465 9.10 13.21 -13.76
CA TRP A 465 10.29 12.80 -14.50
C TRP A 465 10.06 12.62 -16.01
N LEU A 466 8.80 12.63 -16.48
CA LEU A 466 8.44 12.53 -17.90
C LEU A 466 8.29 13.89 -18.61
N LYS A 467 8.15 14.99 -17.85
CA LYS A 467 8.49 16.35 -18.30
C LYS A 467 9.91 16.60 -17.87
#